data_AF-A0A845Y116-F1
#
_entry.id   AF-A0A845Y116-F1
#
_cell.length_a   1.000
_cell.length_b   1.000
_cell.length_c   1.000
_cell.angle_alpha   90.00
_cell.angle_beta   90.00
_cell.angle_gamma   90.00
#
_symmetry.space_group_name_H-M   'P 1'
#
loop_
_entity.id
_entity.type
_entity.pdbx_description
1 polymer ?
#
loop_
_entity_poly.entity_id
_entity_poly.type
_entity_poly.pdbx_seq_one_letter_code
_entity_poly.pdbx_strand_id
1 'polypeptide(L)'
;MKRVAVFGNAGAGKSTLSKRLAEITGLPLVPLDLMQYRPGGDQVPHAEFKAAHDHLLQQEQWIVDGFGSLDTVWQRLDVADTLV
;
A
#
# COMPACT_ATOMS: atom_id res chain seq x y z
N MET A 1 0.51 0.90 -16.93
CA MET A 1 0.99 0.56 -15.57
C MET A 1 0.71 1.76 -14.68
N LYS A 2 -0.30 1.66 -13.82
CA LYS A 2 -0.73 2.73 -12.91
C LYS A 2 -0.99 2.23 -11.48
N ARG A 3 -0.95 0.90 -11.27
CA ARG A 3 -1.13 0.24 -9.99
C ARG A 3 0.16 -0.48 -9.60
N VAL A 4 0.86 0.03 -8.59
CA VAL A 4 2.17 -0.48 -8.17
C VAL A 4 2.12 -0.92 -6.72
N ALA A 5 2.45 -2.19 -6.47
CA ALA A 5 2.59 -2.73 -5.12
C ALA A 5 4.06 -2.77 -4.72
N VAL A 6 4.44 -2.03 -3.68
CA VAL A 6 5.80 -2.03 -3.10
C VAL A 6 5.75 -2.75 -1.76
N PHE A 7 6.50 -3.83 -1.59
CA PHE A 7 6.45 -4.67 -0.39
C PHE A 7 7.81 -5.26 -0.04
N GLY A 8 7.92 -5.86 1.15
CA GLY A 8 9.17 -6.44 1.67
C GLY A 8 9.56 -5.93 3.06
N ASN A 9 10.73 -6.34 3.53
CA ASN A 9 11.14 -6.19 4.93
C ASN A 9 11.26 -4.72 5.39
N ALA A 10 11.06 -4.49 6.69
CA ALA A 10 11.33 -3.20 7.31
C ALA A 10 12.82 -2.83 7.13
N GLY A 11 13.11 -1.53 6.93
CA GLY A 11 14.47 -1.05 6.72
C GLY A 11 15.07 -1.26 5.32
N ALA A 12 14.39 -1.97 4.41
CA ALA A 12 14.90 -2.23 3.05
C ALA A 12 14.86 -1.02 2.08
N GLY A 13 14.43 0.17 2.55
CA GLY A 13 14.38 1.38 1.72
C GLY A 13 13.12 1.56 0.87
N LYS A 14 12.09 0.71 1.04
CA LYS A 14 10.81 0.77 0.31
C LYS A 14 10.20 2.16 0.28
N SER A 15 10.03 2.80 1.45
CA SER A 15 9.41 4.12 1.52
C SER A 15 10.21 5.22 0.84
N THR A 16 11.53 5.07 0.72
CA THR A 16 12.34 5.98 -0.10
C THR A 16 12.06 5.76 -1.59
N LEU A 17 11.99 4.50 -2.02
CA LEU A 17 11.67 4.14 -3.41
C LEU A 17 10.25 4.57 -3.78
N SER A 18 9.24 4.27 -2.96
CA SER A 18 7.83 4.60 -3.20
C SER A 18 7.61 6.11 -3.35
N LYS A 19 8.28 6.92 -2.51
CA LYS A 19 8.21 8.39 -2.61
C LYS A 19 8.81 8.91 -3.93
N ARG A 20 10.01 8.45 -4.28
CA ARG A 20 10.64 8.83 -5.56
C ARG A 20 9.81 8.37 -6.76
N LEU A 21 9.24 7.17 -6.69
CA LEU A 21 8.38 6.65 -7.74
C LEU A 21 7.13 7.52 -7.90
N ALA A 22 6.50 7.93 -6.79
CA ALA A 22 5.36 8.85 -6.81
C ALA A 22 5.73 10.21 -7.41
N GLU A 23 6.88 10.78 -7.04
CA GLU A 23 7.37 12.05 -7.59
C GLU A 23 7.61 11.98 -9.10
N ILE A 24 8.19 10.87 -9.60
CA ILE A 24 8.50 10.69 -11.03
C ILE A 24 7.23 10.42 -11.84
N THR A 25 6.32 9.60 -11.32
CA THR A 25 5.15 9.12 -12.07
C THR A 25 3.90 9.97 -11.88
N GLY A 26 3.84 10.78 -10.82
CA GLY A 26 2.64 11.51 -10.41
C GLY A 26 1.55 10.61 -9.83
N LEU A 27 1.80 9.31 -9.60
CA LEU A 27 0.81 8.39 -9.03
C LEU A 27 0.60 8.65 -7.53
N PRO A 28 -0.63 8.49 -7.00
CA PRO A 28 -0.90 8.69 -5.59
C PRO A 28 -0.24 7.59 -4.75
N LEU A 29 0.55 8.00 -3.75
CA LEU A 29 1.20 7.09 -2.80
C LEU A 29 0.34 6.87 -1.56
N VAL A 30 0.11 5.60 -1.23
CA VAL A 30 -0.62 5.17 -0.04
C VAL A 30 0.25 4.21 0.79
N PRO A 31 0.92 4.72 1.85
CA PRO A 31 1.57 3.88 2.84
C PRO A 31 0.52 3.14 3.69
N LEU A 32 0.59 1.81 3.76
CA LEU A 32 -0.41 1.01 4.50
C LEU A 32 -0.40 1.27 6.00
N ASP A 33 0.74 1.66 6.57
CA ASP A 33 0.84 1.99 8.00
C ASP A 33 -0.14 3.12 8.38
N LEU A 34 -0.40 4.07 7.47
CA LEU A 34 -1.37 5.16 7.69
C LEU A 34 -2.83 4.68 7.69
N MET A 35 -3.09 3.47 7.17
CA MET A 35 -4.39 2.82 7.21
C MET A 35 -4.49 1.83 8.38
N GLN A 36 -3.37 1.21 8.76
CA GLN A 36 -3.33 0.19 9.81
C GLN A 36 -3.30 0.77 11.22
N TYR A 37 -2.85 2.02 11.38
CA TYR A 37 -2.68 2.66 12.68
C TYR A 37 -3.37 4.01 12.72
N ARG A 38 -4.04 4.28 13.84
CA ARG A 38 -4.59 5.61 14.14
C ARG A 38 -3.47 6.57 14.55
N PRO A 39 -3.69 7.90 14.48
CA PRO A 39 -2.83 8.85 15.16
C PRO A 39 -2.68 8.46 16.63
N GLY A 40 -1.44 8.26 17.09
CA GLY A 40 -1.15 7.71 18.42
C GLY A 40 -0.63 6.27 18.41
N GLY A 41 -0.72 5.56 17.29
CA GLY A 41 -0.12 4.24 17.10
C GLY A 41 -1.03 3.05 17.44
N ASP A 42 -2.28 3.30 17.84
CA ASP A 42 -3.26 2.23 18.06
C ASP A 42 -3.63 1.58 16.73
N GLN A 43 -3.53 0.25 16.68
CA GLN A 43 -3.90 -0.52 15.50
C GLN A 43 -5.42 -0.46 15.27
N VAL A 44 -5.84 -0.23 14.02
CA VAL A 44 -7.25 -0.33 13.65
C VAL A 44 -7.69 -1.80 13.63
N PRO A 45 -8.97 -2.10 13.92
CA PRO A 45 -9.51 -3.43 13.72
C PRO A 45 -9.24 -3.95 12.31
N HIS A 46 -8.86 -5.22 12.19
CA HIS A 46 -8.50 -5.82 10.89
C HIS A 46 -9.59 -5.64 9.82
N ALA A 47 -10.86 -5.76 10.20
CA ALA A 47 -11.99 -5.57 9.28
C ALA A 47 -12.08 -4.13 8.74
N GLU A 48 -11.74 -3.13 9.56
CA GLU A 48 -11.71 -1.71 9.17
C GLU A 48 -10.57 -1.46 8.17
N PHE A 49 -9.36 -1.95 8.48
CA PHE A 49 -8.22 -1.91 7.56
C PHE A 49 -8.53 -2.59 6.23
N LYS A 50 -9.10 -3.80 6.28
CA LYS A 50 -9.42 -4.57 5.07
C LYS A 50 -10.45 -3.85 4.21
N ALA A 51 -11.51 -3.29 4.81
CA ALA A 51 -12.52 -2.54 4.07
C ALA A 51 -11.92 -1.32 3.37
N ALA A 52 -11.04 -0.58 4.05
CA ALA A 52 -10.35 0.57 3.48
C ALA A 52 -9.38 0.15 2.35
N HIS A 53 -8.67 -0.97 2.53
CA HIS A 53 -7.81 -1.55 1.51
C HIS A 53 -8.59 -1.99 0.27
N ASP A 54 -9.71 -2.70 0.44
CA ASP A 54 -10.54 -3.16 -0.67
C ASP A 54 -11.10 -1.97 -1.47
N HIS A 55 -11.46 -0.88 -0.79
CA HIS A 55 -11.89 0.37 -1.43
C HIS A 55 -10.75 1.04 -2.21
N LEU A 56 -9.53 1.05 -1.66
CA LEU A 56 -8.33 1.55 -2.35
C LEU A 56 -8.05 0.77 -3.64
N LEU A 57 -8.22 -0.56 -3.63
CA LEU A 57 -7.98 -1.38 -4.82
C LEU A 57 -8.99 -1.14 -5.96
N GLN A 58 -10.14 -0.50 -5.69
CA GLN A 58 -11.08 -0.07 -6.73
C GLN A 58 -10.57 1.13 -7.53
N GLN A 59 -9.55 1.84 -7.04
CA GLN A 59 -8.99 2.99 -7.74
C GLN A 59 -8.11 2.54 -8.92
N GLU A 60 -8.16 3.30 -10.02
CA GLU A 60 -7.39 2.98 -11.23
C GLU A 60 -5.89 3.28 -11.09
N GLN A 61 -5.49 4.07 -10.09
CA GLN A 61 -4.13 4.59 -9.93
C GLN A 61 -3.71 4.58 -8.47
N TRP A 62 -2.58 3.94 -8.17
CA TRP A 62 -1.98 3.92 -6.84
C TRP A 62 -0.56 3.36 -6.85
N ILE A 63 0.24 3.85 -5.90
CA ILE A 63 1.42 3.17 -5.37
C ILE A 63 1.07 2.80 -3.93
N VAL A 64 1.05 1.51 -3.59
CA VAL A 64 0.79 1.06 -2.23
C VAL A 64 2.09 0.53 -1.64
N ASP A 65 2.53 1.13 -0.53
CA ASP A 65 3.75 0.74 0.18
C ASP A 65 3.39 0.04 1.49
N GLY A 66 3.82 -1.21 1.61
CA GLY A 66 3.72 -1.97 2.85
C GLY A 66 3.27 -3.40 2.63
N PHE A 67 3.35 -4.18 3.71
CA PHE A 67 2.92 -5.57 3.69
C PHE A 67 1.41 -5.69 3.91
N GLY A 68 0.86 -5.02 4.92
CA GLY A 68 -0.55 -5.18 5.29
C GLY A 68 -0.76 -6.49 6.07
N SER A 69 -1.56 -7.39 5.52
CA SER A 69 -1.86 -8.74 6.03
C SER A 69 -1.74 -9.77 4.90
N LEU A 70 -1.75 -11.07 5.24
CA LEU A 70 -1.63 -12.13 4.22
C LEU A 70 -2.75 -12.10 3.19
N ASP A 71 -4.00 -11.87 3.60
CA ASP A 71 -5.12 -11.78 2.67
C ASP A 71 -5.06 -10.53 1.78
N THR A 72 -4.73 -9.37 2.37
CA THR A 72 -4.68 -8.10 1.63
C THR A 72 -3.48 -8.02 0.70
N VAL A 73 -2.33 -8.60 1.06
CA VAL A 73 -1.17 -8.64 0.15
C VAL A 73 -1.51 -9.44 -1.09
N TRP A 74 -2.08 -10.65 -0.98
CA TRP A 74 -2.42 -11.46 -2.15
C TRP A 74 -3.43 -10.77 -3.07
N GLN A 75 -4.48 -10.17 -2.50
CA GLN A 75 -5.46 -9.39 -3.27
C GLN A 75 -4.82 -8.24 -4.04
N ARG A 76 -3.90 -7.51 -3.39
CA ARG A 76 -3.20 -6.39 -4.00
C ARG A 76 -2.23 -6.82 -5.10
N LEU A 77 -1.50 -7.91 -4.89
CA LEU A 77 -0.56 -8.44 -5.88
C LEU A 77 -1.28 -8.94 -7.15
N ASP A 78 -2.48 -9.51 -7.00
CA ASP A 78 -3.28 -10.01 -8.13
C ASP A 78 -3.74 -8.90 -9.08
N VAL A 79 -4.04 -7.72 -8.55
CA VAL A 79 -4.55 -6.58 -9.34
C VAL A 79 -3.49 -5.55 -9.72
N ALA A 80 -2.28 -5.63 -9.16
CA ALA A 80 -1.21 -4.69 -9.47
C ALA A 80 -0.67 -4.91 -10.89
N ASP A 81 -0.32 -3.82 -11.57
CA ASP A 81 0.36 -3.92 -12.87
C ASP A 81 1.87 -4.17 -12.69
N THR A 82 2.42 -3.74 -11.54
CA THR A 82 3.85 -3.83 -11.21
C THR A 82 4.04 -4.23 -9.75
N LEU A 83 4.96 -5.16 -9.52
CA LEU A 83 5.37 -5.66 -8.21
C LEU A 83 6.83 -5.24 -7.93
N VAL A 84 7.10 -4.68 -6.75
CA VAL A 84 8.41 -4.16 -6.34
C VAL A 84 8.77 -4.64 -4.94
#